data_AF-A0A661DRX0-F1
#
_entry.id   AF-A0A661DRX0-F1
#
_cell.length_a   1.000
_cell.length_b   1.000
_cell.length_c   1.000
_cell.angle_alpha   90.00
_cell.angle_beta   90.00
_cell.angle_gamma   90.00
#
_symmetry.space_group_name_H-M   'P 1'
#
loop_
_entity.id
_entity.type
_entity.pdbx_description
1 polymer ?
#
loop_
_entity_poly.entity_id
_entity_poly.type
_entity_poly.pdbx_seq_one_letter_code
_entity_poly.pdbx_strand_id
1 'polypeptide(L)'
;MFKYIFAFLGYYFLGFFGAFIGYLIGSSIDRAKDYGIGGINPLGTGQRKAVFLETIFVLMGKLAKSDGHISKDEITHVEQFIKKNGMSAEHRQQAIDQFKRGSATDFDITAALDQFMAACGHTLHLKQVLLMYL
;
A
#
# COMPACT_ATOMS: atom_id res chain seq x y z
N MET A 1 -20.00 7.32 11.86
CA MET A 1 -20.95 7.98 12.77
C MET A 1 -21.57 9.23 12.13
N PHE A 2 -20.78 10.07 11.46
CA PHE A 2 -21.22 11.31 10.81
C PHE A 2 -22.23 11.10 9.67
N LYS A 3 -22.23 9.95 8.98
CA LYS A 3 -23.23 9.64 7.94
C LYS A 3 -24.68 9.70 8.42
N TYR A 4 -24.94 9.29 9.67
CA TYR A 4 -26.28 9.37 10.24
C TYR A 4 -26.60 10.80 10.71
N ILE A 5 -25.63 11.48 11.31
CA ILE A 5 -25.78 12.86 11.80
C ILE A 5 -26.14 13.80 10.63
N PHE A 6 -25.39 13.74 9.54
CA PHE A 6 -25.66 14.57 8.35
C PHE A 6 -26.90 14.12 7.58
N ALA A 7 -27.26 12.83 7.59
CA ALA A 7 -28.52 12.37 7.00
C ALA A 7 -29.74 12.92 7.77
N PHE A 8 -29.72 12.88 9.11
CA PHE A 8 -30.79 13.44 9.93
C PHE A 8 -30.86 14.97 9.82
N LEU A 9 -29.71 15.65 9.78
CA LEU A 9 -29.66 17.10 9.58
C LEU A 9 -30.21 17.48 8.19
N GLY A 10 -29.79 16.77 7.14
CA GLY A 10 -30.29 17.00 5.79
C GLY A 10 -31.79 16.73 5.68
N TYR A 11 -32.30 15.69 6.36
CA TYR A 11 -33.73 15.41 6.43
C TYR A 11 -34.53 16.57 7.03
N TYR A 12 -34.01 17.20 8.08
CA TYR A 12 -34.69 18.31 8.76
C TYR A 12 -34.88 19.54 7.85
N PHE A 13 -33.92 19.85 6.97
CA PHE A 13 -33.99 21.05 6.12
C PHE A 13 -34.63 20.82 4.74
N LEU A 14 -34.38 19.67 4.11
CA LEU A 14 -34.83 19.38 2.72
C LEU A 14 -35.57 18.04 2.59
N GLY A 15 -36.02 17.45 3.70
CA GLY A 15 -36.75 16.18 3.70
C GLY A 15 -35.93 15.04 3.11
N PHE A 16 -36.59 14.15 2.37
CA PHE A 16 -35.95 12.95 1.81
C PHE A 16 -34.71 13.26 0.92
N PHE A 17 -34.77 14.31 0.11
CA PHE A 17 -33.65 14.71 -0.75
C PHE A 17 -32.46 15.23 0.07
N GLY A 18 -32.73 16.01 1.11
CA GLY A 18 -31.69 16.45 2.03
C GLY A 18 -31.04 15.29 2.78
N ALA A 19 -31.81 14.29 3.19
CA ALA A 19 -31.28 13.09 3.84
C ALA A 19 -30.31 12.33 2.93
N PHE A 20 -30.65 12.21 1.64
CA PHE A 20 -29.79 11.56 0.65
C PHE A 20 -28.46 12.30 0.46
N ILE A 21 -28.51 13.63 0.27
CA ILE A 21 -27.30 14.46 0.11
C ILE A 21 -26.48 14.45 1.41
N GLY A 22 -27.13 14.61 2.56
CA GLY A 22 -26.51 14.58 3.87
C GLY A 22 -25.82 13.25 4.17
N TYR A 23 -26.44 12.13 3.80
CA TYR A 23 -25.83 10.81 3.92
C TYR A 23 -24.56 10.70 3.06
N LEU A 24 -24.58 11.20 1.81
CA LEU A 24 -23.39 11.18 0.94
C LEU A 24 -22.23 12.00 1.52
N ILE A 25 -22.52 13.20 2.02
CA ILE A 25 -21.53 14.07 2.66
C ILE A 25 -20.98 13.43 3.93
N GLY A 26 -21.86 12.99 4.84
CA GLY A 26 -21.46 12.36 6.09
C GLY A 26 -20.74 11.02 5.91
N SER A 27 -21.08 10.26 4.86
CA SER A 27 -20.35 9.05 4.44
C SER A 27 -18.93 9.39 3.96
N SER A 28 -18.76 10.51 3.27
CA SER A 28 -17.44 10.98 2.83
C SER A 28 -16.57 11.41 4.01
N ILE A 29 -17.16 12.09 5.00
CA ILE A 29 -16.47 12.50 6.24
C ILE A 29 -16.14 11.29 7.12
N ASP A 30 -17.07 10.35 7.30
CA ASP A 30 -16.81 9.09 8.01
C ASP A 30 -15.64 8.34 7.35
N ARG A 31 -15.64 8.22 6.02
CA ARG A 31 -14.52 7.62 5.27
C ARG A 31 -13.22 8.39 5.44
N ALA A 32 -13.26 9.72 5.45
CA ALA A 32 -12.06 10.54 5.67
C ALA A 32 -11.52 10.40 7.10
N LYS A 33 -12.37 10.13 8.09
CA LYS A 33 -11.93 9.89 9.47
C LYS A 33 -11.39 8.48 9.69
N ASP A 34 -12.06 7.47 9.12
CA ASP A 34 -11.68 6.07 9.27
C ASP A 34 -10.45 5.71 8.40
N TYR A 35 -10.24 6.40 7.27
CA TYR A 35 -9.16 6.11 6.31
C TYR A 35 -8.23 7.31 6.00
N GLY A 36 -8.36 8.43 6.72
CA GLY A 36 -7.64 9.68 6.42
C GLY A 36 -8.16 10.40 5.16
N ILE A 37 -7.60 11.56 4.81
CA ILE A 37 -7.94 12.35 3.60
C ILE A 37 -7.79 11.53 2.29
N GLY A 38 -7.17 10.35 2.34
CA GLY A 38 -7.11 9.36 1.24
C GLY A 38 -8.37 8.48 1.05
N GLY A 39 -9.39 8.57 1.92
CA GLY A 39 -10.59 7.72 1.89
C GLY A 39 -11.57 7.99 0.74
N ILE A 40 -11.36 9.04 -0.06
CA ILE A 40 -12.17 9.39 -1.25
C ILE A 40 -11.63 8.70 -2.50
N ASN A 41 -10.41 8.18 -2.46
CA ASN A 41 -9.80 7.50 -3.59
C ASN A 41 -9.32 6.11 -3.15
N PRO A 42 -10.04 5.02 -3.46
CA PRO A 42 -9.47 3.67 -3.33
C PRO A 42 -8.17 3.52 -4.14
N LEU A 43 -7.91 4.49 -5.03
CA LEU A 43 -6.68 4.74 -5.75
C LEU A 43 -5.89 5.97 -5.25
N GLY A 44 -5.80 6.19 -3.93
CA GLY A 44 -4.68 6.89 -3.28
C GLY A 44 -3.36 6.12 -3.48
N THR A 45 -3.04 5.89 -4.74
CA THR A 45 -2.20 4.81 -5.26
C THR A 45 -0.74 5.01 -4.92
N GLY A 46 -0.27 6.23 -4.68
CA GLY A 46 1.14 6.51 -4.40
C GLY A 46 1.63 5.81 -3.13
N GLN A 47 0.96 5.98 -2.00
CA GLN A 47 1.49 5.51 -0.72
C GLN A 47 1.37 3.99 -0.54
N ARG A 48 0.25 3.39 -0.95
CA ARG A 48 0.12 1.91 -0.91
C ARG A 48 1.03 1.23 -1.92
N LYS A 49 1.19 1.78 -3.12
CA LYS A 49 2.17 1.25 -4.10
C LYS A 49 3.59 1.44 -3.58
N ALA A 50 3.91 2.57 -2.97
CA ALA A 50 5.23 2.82 -2.39
C ALA A 50 5.54 1.81 -1.27
N VAL A 51 4.63 1.60 -0.32
CA VAL A 51 4.82 0.61 0.75
C VAL A 51 4.89 -0.81 0.17
N PHE A 52 4.06 -1.15 -0.80
CA PHE A 52 4.12 -2.45 -1.49
C PHE A 52 5.48 -2.66 -2.17
N LEU A 53 5.95 -1.68 -2.95
CA LEU A 53 7.23 -1.75 -3.66
C LEU A 53 8.41 -1.77 -2.69
N GLU A 54 8.39 -0.96 -1.64
CA GLU A 54 9.41 -1.02 -0.58
C GLU A 54 9.46 -2.42 0.04
N THR A 55 8.32 -2.96 0.42
CA THR A 55 8.23 -4.30 1.03
C THR A 55 8.71 -5.38 0.08
N ILE A 56 8.33 -5.33 -1.21
CA ILE A 56 8.71 -6.36 -2.17
C ILE A 56 10.22 -6.39 -2.41
N PHE A 57 10.86 -5.23 -2.55
CA PHE A 57 12.30 -5.16 -2.77
C PHE A 57 13.10 -5.59 -1.54
N VAL A 58 12.65 -5.19 -0.34
CA VAL A 58 13.23 -5.67 0.93
C VAL A 58 13.12 -7.18 1.03
N LEU A 59 11.96 -7.76 0.75
CA LEU A 59 11.76 -9.21 0.82
C LEU A 59 12.55 -9.96 -0.25
N MET A 60 12.62 -9.46 -1.48
CA MET A 60 13.50 -10.01 -2.52
C MET A 60 14.97 -10.00 -2.07
N GLY A 61 15.43 -8.92 -1.44
CA GLY A 61 16.79 -8.83 -0.91
C GLY A 61 17.06 -9.86 0.19
N LYS A 62 16.13 -10.03 1.11
CA LYS A 62 16.26 -11.03 2.17
C LYS A 62 16.22 -12.45 1.63
N LEU A 63 15.32 -12.72 0.69
CA LEU A 63 15.18 -14.02 0.04
C LEU A 63 16.45 -14.37 -0.74
N ALA A 64 16.98 -13.44 -1.54
CA ALA A 64 18.22 -13.63 -2.27
C ALA A 64 19.44 -13.84 -1.35
N LYS A 65 19.41 -13.29 -0.14
CA LYS A 65 20.48 -13.49 0.85
C LYS A 65 20.28 -14.75 1.71
N SER A 66 19.12 -15.40 1.64
CA SER A 66 18.81 -16.56 2.50
C SER A 66 19.79 -17.72 2.31
N ASP A 67 20.28 -17.91 1.09
CA ASP A 67 21.30 -18.91 0.73
C ASP A 67 22.75 -18.42 0.95
N GLY A 68 22.93 -17.20 1.50
CA GLY A 68 24.23 -16.61 1.84
C GLY A 68 24.94 -15.88 0.69
N HIS A 69 24.55 -16.11 -0.56
CA HIS A 69 25.10 -15.44 -1.75
C HIS A 69 24.00 -14.97 -2.70
N ILE A 70 24.14 -13.75 -3.22
CA ILE A 70 23.21 -13.19 -4.22
C ILE A 70 23.76 -13.50 -5.61
N SER A 71 23.03 -14.33 -6.35
CA SER A 71 23.35 -14.77 -7.70
C SER A 71 23.06 -13.69 -8.76
N LYS A 72 23.65 -13.85 -9.95
CA LYS A 72 23.36 -12.98 -11.09
C LYS A 72 21.91 -13.10 -11.58
N ASP A 73 21.31 -14.28 -11.41
CA ASP A 73 19.93 -14.53 -11.84
C ASP A 73 18.93 -13.77 -10.97
N GLU A 74 19.17 -13.68 -9.67
CA GLU A 74 18.36 -12.86 -8.74
C GLU A 74 18.47 -11.37 -9.05
N ILE A 75 19.67 -10.87 -9.32
CA ILE A 75 19.87 -9.47 -9.75
C ILE A 75 19.12 -9.22 -11.06
N THR A 76 19.21 -10.15 -12.00
CA THR A 76 18.48 -10.06 -13.28
C THR A 76 16.97 -10.07 -13.07
N HIS A 77 16.47 -10.88 -12.13
CA HIS A 77 15.05 -10.92 -11.78
C HIS A 77 14.55 -9.56 -11.24
N VAL A 78 15.31 -8.95 -10.33
CA VAL A 78 15.00 -7.63 -9.77
C VAL A 78 15.00 -6.55 -10.86
N GLU A 79 16.00 -6.53 -11.73
CA GLU A 79 16.06 -5.57 -12.85
C GLU A 79 14.90 -5.75 -13.84
N GLN A 80 14.52 -7.00 -14.13
CA GLN A 80 13.34 -7.28 -14.94
C GLN A 80 12.06 -6.80 -14.28
N PHE A 81 11.93 -6.95 -12.95
CA PHE A 81 10.79 -6.44 -12.20
C PHE A 81 10.70 -4.91 -12.27
N ILE A 82 11.82 -4.20 -12.09
CA ILE A 82 11.90 -2.73 -12.22
C ILE A 82 11.47 -2.29 -13.63
N LYS A 83 11.98 -2.97 -14.67
CA LYS A 83 11.66 -2.67 -16.07
C LYS A 83 10.18 -2.92 -16.39
N LYS A 84 9.61 -4.04 -15.93
CA LYS A 84 8.19 -4.39 -16.16
C LYS A 84 7.23 -3.42 -15.49
N ASN A 85 7.61 -2.86 -14.34
CA ASN A 85 6.81 -1.88 -13.61
C ASN A 85 6.96 -0.43 -14.12
N GLY A 86 7.79 -0.19 -15.14
CA GLY A 86 7.94 1.13 -15.76
C GLY A 86 8.50 2.20 -14.80
N MET A 87 9.37 1.81 -13.87
CA MET A 87 9.91 2.72 -12.85
C MET A 87 10.83 3.78 -13.46
N SER A 88 10.77 5.01 -12.91
CA SER A 88 11.74 6.08 -13.24
C SER A 88 13.13 5.75 -12.71
N ALA A 89 14.14 6.53 -13.13
CA ALA A 89 15.51 6.36 -12.65
C ALA A 89 15.63 6.56 -11.12
N GLU A 90 14.87 7.50 -10.55
CA GLU A 90 14.85 7.73 -9.10
C GLU A 90 14.22 6.54 -8.37
N HIS A 91 13.10 6.03 -8.87
CA HIS A 91 12.43 4.87 -8.27
C HIS A 91 13.26 3.59 -8.40
N ARG A 92 14.03 3.44 -9.48
CA ARG A 92 15.01 2.36 -9.62
C ARG A 92 16.08 2.43 -8.54
N GLN A 93 16.62 3.62 -8.26
CA GLN A 93 17.62 3.77 -7.20
C GLN A 93 17.04 3.39 -5.83
N GLN A 94 15.83 3.87 -5.54
CA GLN A 94 15.12 3.50 -4.31
C GLN A 94 14.90 1.98 -4.20
N ALA A 95 14.51 1.31 -5.29
CA ALA A 95 14.35 -0.14 -5.33
C ALA A 95 15.65 -0.89 -4.98
N ILE A 96 16.77 -0.45 -5.56
CA ILE A 96 18.09 -1.02 -5.29
C ILE A 96 18.50 -0.82 -3.83
N ASP A 97 18.26 0.36 -3.27
CA ASP A 97 18.60 0.66 -1.89
C ASP A 97 17.76 -0.19 -0.91
N GLN A 98 16.48 -0.40 -1.20
CA GLN A 98 15.61 -1.27 -0.42
C GLN A 98 15.99 -2.75 -0.55
N PHE A 99 16.39 -3.21 -1.73
CA PHE A 99 16.94 -4.56 -1.93
C PHE A 99 18.24 -4.78 -1.14
N LYS A 100 19.15 -3.80 -1.16
CA LYS A 100 20.38 -3.82 -0.35
C LYS A 100 20.09 -3.84 1.14
N ARG A 101 19.08 -3.07 1.57
CA ARG A 101 18.63 -3.04 2.97
C ARG A 101 18.10 -4.40 3.42
N GLY A 102 17.26 -5.04 2.59
CA GLY A 102 16.70 -6.36 2.89
C GLY A 102 17.74 -7.50 2.86
N SER A 103 18.77 -7.37 2.03
CA SER A 103 19.90 -8.33 1.96
C SER A 103 20.96 -8.13 3.04
N ALA A 104 20.79 -7.18 3.96
CA ALA A 104 21.66 -7.08 5.13
C ALA A 104 21.42 -8.26 6.08
N THR A 105 22.51 -8.83 6.61
CA THR A 105 22.49 -10.04 7.44
C THR A 105 21.59 -9.88 8.67
N ASP A 106 21.64 -8.70 9.30
CA ASP A 106 20.93 -8.38 10.55
C ASP A 106 19.58 -7.68 10.33
N PHE A 107 19.04 -7.69 9.10
CA PHE A 107 17.77 -7.03 8.81
C PHE A 107 16.59 -7.81 9.40
N ASP A 108 15.82 -7.14 10.27
CA ASP A 108 14.53 -7.63 10.79
C ASP A 108 13.40 -7.36 9.80
N ILE A 109 12.87 -8.46 9.25
CA ILE A 109 11.77 -8.44 8.28
C ILE A 109 10.44 -8.15 8.97
N THR A 110 10.32 -8.45 10.27
CA THR A 110 9.06 -8.35 11.03
C THR A 110 8.51 -6.95 10.98
N ALA A 111 9.37 -5.95 11.20
CA ALA A 111 8.98 -4.55 11.14
C ALA A 111 8.47 -4.12 9.74
N ALA A 112 9.08 -4.64 8.66
CA ALA A 112 8.64 -4.35 7.30
C ALA A 112 7.30 -5.03 6.98
N LEU A 113 7.11 -6.27 7.45
CA LEU A 113 5.86 -7.01 7.31
C LEU A 113 4.73 -6.37 8.12
N ASP A 114 4.99 -5.89 9.33
CA ASP A 114 4.00 -5.20 10.15
C ASP A 114 3.54 -3.90 9.49
N GLN A 115 4.47 -3.12 8.92
CA GLN A 115 4.14 -1.93 8.13
C GLN A 115 3.34 -2.28 6.88
N PHE A 116 3.72 -3.35 6.17
CA PHE A 116 2.98 -3.83 5.02
C PHE A 116 1.55 -4.25 5.39
N MET A 117 1.40 -5.00 6.48
CA MET A 117 0.10 -5.48 6.97
C MET A 117 -0.78 -4.32 7.44
N ALA A 118 -0.21 -3.33 8.11
CA ALA A 118 -0.90 -2.10 8.51
C ALA A 118 -1.34 -1.28 7.29
N ALA A 119 -0.50 -1.15 6.25
CA ALA A 119 -0.81 -0.39 5.05
C ALA A 119 -1.80 -1.11 4.10
N CYS A 120 -1.74 -2.45 4.05
CA CYS A 120 -2.56 -3.28 3.17
C CYS A 120 -3.91 -3.69 3.79
N GLY A 121 -4.05 -3.59 5.12
CA GLY A 121 -5.30 -3.91 5.83
C GLY A 121 -5.87 -5.29 5.48
N HIS A 122 -7.20 -5.39 5.36
CA HIS A 122 -7.93 -6.63 5.02
C HIS A 122 -7.87 -7.01 3.53
N THR A 123 -7.04 -6.36 2.71
CA THR A 123 -7.02 -6.58 1.26
C THR A 123 -6.24 -7.85 0.92
N LEU A 124 -6.93 -9.00 0.89
CA LEU A 124 -6.36 -10.32 0.58
C LEU A 124 -5.55 -10.35 -0.73
N HIS A 125 -5.96 -9.56 -1.72
CA HIS A 125 -5.33 -9.53 -3.03
C HIS A 125 -3.87 -9.05 -3.00
N LEU A 126 -3.53 -8.03 -2.20
CA LEU A 126 -2.15 -7.50 -2.16
C LEU A 126 -1.17 -8.52 -1.57
N LYS A 127 -1.62 -9.32 -0.60
CA LYS A 127 -0.82 -10.40 0.01
C LYS A 127 -0.52 -11.50 -1.00
N GLN A 128 -1.50 -11.88 -1.82
CA GLN A 128 -1.31 -12.88 -2.88
C GLN A 128 -0.36 -12.39 -3.96
N VAL A 129 -0.50 -11.13 -4.39
CA VAL A 129 0.40 -10.54 -5.39
C VAL A 129 1.83 -10.50 -4.88
N LEU A 130 2.04 -10.12 -3.61
CA LEU A 130 3.36 -10.12 -3.00
C LEU A 130 4.01 -11.52 -3.02
N LEU A 131 3.25 -12.57 -2.68
CA LEU A 131 3.74 -13.96 -2.72
C LEU A 131 4.00 -14.50 -4.13
N MET A 132 3.35 -13.96 -5.15
CA MET A 132 3.54 -14.40 -6.55
C MET A 132 4.87 -13.88 -7.13
N TYR A 133 5.41 -12.79 -6.58
CA TYR A 133 6.60 -12.10 -7.08
C TYR A 133 7.87 -12.38 -6.28
N LEU A 134 7.76 -13.08 -5.15
CA LEU A 134 8.88 -13.61 -4.38
C LEU A 134 9.17 -15.04 -4.83
#